data_AF-A0A2R6K2N8-F1
#
_entry.id   AF-A0A2R6K2N8-F1
#
_cell.length_a   1.000
_cell.length_b   1.000
_cell.length_c   1.000
_cell.angle_alpha   90.00
_cell.angle_beta   90.00
_cell.angle_gamma   90.00
#
_symmetry.space_group_name_H-M   'P 1'
#
loop_
_entity.id
_entity.type
_entity.pdbx_description
1 polymer ?
#
loop_
_entity_poly.entity_id
_entity_poly.type
_entity_poly.pdbx_seq_one_letter_code
_entity_poly.pdbx_strand_id
1 'polypeptide(L)'
;MSLYHTFDALDDRTREQLSAMLKDDERFVLAVTVSDGLYKRHRSRLVLTDARLLKIKHGYGIHVETEGHPLDDLADVSLIEGGRPLLRVTSPDGDRSYPIEPDDAAEFTDALERGVTWHAEKS
;
A
#
# COMPACT_ATOMS: atom_id res chain seq x y z
N MET A 1 -12.28 -7.67 7.70
CA MET A 1 -11.92 -6.63 6.72
C MET A 1 -10.49 -6.23 6.95
N SER A 2 -9.68 -6.27 5.90
CA SER A 2 -8.29 -5.82 5.92
C SER A 2 -8.09 -4.57 5.08
N LEU A 3 -9.13 -4.15 4.33
CA LEU A 3 -9.24 -2.91 3.57
C LEU A 3 -9.85 -1.76 4.39
N TYR A 4 -9.37 -0.54 4.17
CA TYR A 4 -9.76 0.69 4.85
C TYR A 4 -10.00 1.80 3.82
N HIS A 5 -11.25 2.25 3.68
CA HIS A 5 -11.64 3.30 2.71
C HIS A 5 -11.52 4.72 3.24
N THR A 6 -11.29 4.87 4.55
CA THR A 6 -11.12 6.18 5.18
C THR A 6 -9.91 6.18 6.08
N PHE A 7 -9.27 7.34 6.17
CA PHE A 7 -8.14 7.55 7.08
C PHE A 7 -8.51 7.25 8.54
N ASP A 8 -9.73 7.60 8.94
CA ASP A 8 -10.23 7.37 10.31
C ASP A 8 -10.53 5.89 10.61
N ALA A 9 -10.68 5.02 9.60
CA ALA A 9 -10.87 3.59 9.81
C ALA A 9 -9.56 2.86 10.18
N LEU A 10 -8.40 3.50 9.97
CA LEU A 10 -7.10 2.98 10.37
C LEU A 10 -6.98 2.88 11.89
N ASP A 11 -6.17 1.96 12.39
CA ASP A 11 -5.81 1.94 13.80
C ASP A 11 -4.99 3.18 14.18
N ASP A 12 -5.10 3.61 15.45
CA ASP A 12 -4.51 4.88 15.92
C ASP A 12 -3.01 4.96 15.64
N ARG A 13 -2.30 3.83 15.75
CA ARG A 13 -0.87 3.77 15.47
C ARG A 13 -0.58 4.00 13.99
N THR A 14 -1.27 3.34 13.07
CA THR A 14 -1.11 3.62 11.63
C THR A 14 -1.50 5.05 11.31
N ARG A 15 -2.58 5.57 11.91
CA ARG A 15 -3.08 6.93 11.65
C ARG A 15 -2.07 8.00 12.08
N GLU A 16 -1.51 7.86 13.28
CA GLU A 16 -0.47 8.76 13.80
C GLU A 16 0.77 8.76 12.90
N GLN A 17 1.26 7.57 12.53
CA GLN A 17 2.42 7.45 11.63
C GLN A 17 2.14 8.08 10.27
N LEU A 18 1.00 7.77 9.67
CA LEU A 18 0.63 8.31 8.38
C LEU A 18 0.45 9.84 8.43
N SER A 19 -0.14 10.38 9.50
CA SER A 19 -0.28 11.83 9.70
C SER A 19 1.07 12.57 9.74
N ALA A 20 2.11 11.91 10.27
CA ALA A 20 3.46 12.47 10.31
C ALA A 20 4.21 12.35 8.97
N MET A 21 3.72 11.51 8.05
CA MET A 21 4.36 11.20 6.78
C MET A 21 3.72 11.88 5.57
N LEU A 22 2.40 12.12 5.61
CA LEU A 22 1.68 12.78 4.53
C LEU A 22 2.23 14.20 4.35
N LYS A 23 2.47 14.58 3.10
CA LYS A 23 2.76 15.98 2.76
C LYS A 23 1.47 16.80 2.91
N ASP A 24 1.59 18.13 3.08
CA ASP A 24 0.44 19.02 3.37
C ASP A 24 -0.73 18.89 2.39
N ASP A 25 -0.45 18.60 1.11
CA ASP A 25 -1.45 18.41 0.05
C ASP A 25 -1.73 16.95 -0.32
N GLU A 26 -1.06 15.99 0.32
CA GLU A 26 -1.19 14.56 0.02
C GLU A 26 -2.40 13.96 0.74
N ARG A 27 -3.26 13.26 0.01
CA ARG A 27 -4.53 12.74 0.52
C ARG A 27 -4.54 11.22 0.56
N PHE A 28 -5.10 10.69 1.65
CA PHE A 28 -5.40 9.28 1.77
C PHE A 28 -6.47 8.86 0.75
N VAL A 29 -6.25 7.73 0.07
CA VAL A 29 -7.22 7.13 -0.86
C VAL A 29 -7.76 5.83 -0.29
N LEU A 30 -6.87 4.88 0.02
CA LEU A 30 -7.24 3.52 0.43
C LEU A 30 -6.07 2.89 1.20
N ALA A 31 -6.34 1.94 2.08
CA ALA A 31 -5.28 1.12 2.67
C ALA A 31 -5.71 -0.32 2.81
N VAL A 32 -4.73 -1.23 2.81
CA VAL A 32 -4.95 -2.66 2.99
C VAL A 32 -3.89 -3.26 3.91
N THR A 33 -4.28 -4.29 4.64
CA THR A 33 -3.34 -5.09 5.43
C THR A 33 -2.66 -6.12 4.55
N VAL A 34 -1.33 -6.14 4.55
CA VAL A 34 -0.53 -7.16 3.88
C VAL A 34 0.33 -7.91 4.88
N SER A 35 0.76 -9.11 4.51
CA SER A 35 1.63 -9.92 5.37
C SER A 35 3.08 -9.92 4.92
N ASP A 36 4.00 -9.77 5.88
CA ASP A 36 5.44 -9.75 5.62
C ASP A 36 6.08 -11.16 5.49
N GLY A 37 5.46 -12.05 4.71
CA GLY A 37 6.00 -13.38 4.43
C GLY A 37 5.65 -14.47 5.48
N LEU A 38 6.50 -15.50 5.58
CA LEU A 38 6.23 -16.82 6.19
C LEU A 38 5.73 -16.79 7.65
N TYR A 39 6.04 -15.74 8.42
CA TYR A 39 5.61 -15.63 9.81
C TYR A 39 4.41 -14.68 9.91
N LYS A 40 3.21 -15.26 10.08
CA LYS A 40 1.89 -14.61 10.23
C LYS A 40 1.77 -13.55 11.36
N ARG A 41 2.83 -13.28 12.11
CA ARG A 41 2.82 -12.33 13.23
C ARG A 41 3.06 -10.88 12.80
N HIS A 42 3.71 -10.65 11.66
CA HIS A 42 3.99 -9.29 11.18
C HIS A 42 3.02 -8.92 10.07
N ARG A 43 2.16 -7.95 10.37
CA ARG A 43 1.23 -7.34 9.42
C ARG A 43 1.72 -5.94 9.13
N SER A 44 1.89 -5.64 7.85
CA SER A 44 2.15 -4.30 7.35
C SER A 44 0.85 -3.69 6.84
N ARG A 45 0.84 -2.37 6.71
CA ARG A 45 -0.18 -1.63 5.97
C ARG A 45 0.41 -1.19 4.65
N LEU A 46 -0.26 -1.49 3.55
CA LEU A 46 -0.09 -0.73 2.32
C LEU A 46 -1.12 0.38 2.33
N VAL A 47 -0.66 1.60 2.10
CA VAL A 47 -1.48 2.81 2.06
C VAL A 47 -1.29 3.43 0.68
N LEU A 48 -2.38 3.54 -0.06
CA LEU A 48 -2.46 4.31 -1.27
C LEU A 48 -2.86 5.75 -0.92
N THR A 49 -2.04 6.69 -1.32
CA THR A 49 -2.38 8.12 -1.35
C THR A 49 -2.62 8.55 -2.78
N ASP A 50 -3.05 9.80 -2.97
CA ASP A 50 -3.15 10.40 -4.30
C ASP A 50 -1.79 10.68 -4.95
N ALA A 51 -0.67 10.44 -4.26
CA ALA A 51 0.69 10.70 -4.76
C ALA A 51 1.61 9.46 -4.77
N ARG A 52 1.42 8.50 -3.86
CA ARG A 52 2.34 7.35 -3.70
C ARG A 52 1.69 6.16 -3.02
N LEU A 53 2.32 5.00 -3.20
CA LEU A 53 2.09 3.80 -2.40
C LEU A 53 3.08 3.75 -1.23
N LEU A 54 2.58 3.70 0.00
CA LEU A 54 3.38 3.61 1.22
C LEU A 54 3.20 2.24 1.86
N LYS A 55 4.29 1.57 2.24
CA LYS A 55 4.27 0.42 3.14
C LYS A 55 4.68 0.86 4.53
N ILE A 56 3.82 0.63 5.51
CA ILE A 56 4.08 0.88 6.93
C ILE A 56 4.21 -0.47 7.63
N LYS A 57 5.42 -0.81 8.08
CA LYS A 57 5.69 -2.04 8.82
C LYS A 57 5.74 -1.77 10.32
N HIS A 58 4.86 -2.44 11.05
CA HIS A 58 4.84 -2.39 12.50
C HIS A 58 5.82 -3.42 13.07
N GLY A 59 7.04 -2.97 13.38
CA GLY A 59 8.04 -3.79 14.09
C GLY A 59 7.70 -4.00 15.58
N TYR A 60 8.53 -4.79 16.26
CA TYR A 60 8.50 -4.85 17.73
C TYR A 60 8.98 -3.50 18.31
N GLY A 61 8.17 -2.85 19.12
CA GLY A 61 8.49 -1.53 19.72
C GLY A 61 8.05 -0.33 18.86
N ILE A 62 8.81 0.77 18.92
CA ILE A 62 8.52 2.06 18.25
C ILE A 62 9.05 2.10 16.80
N HIS A 63 9.89 1.15 16.39
CA HIS A 63 10.49 1.19 15.07
C HIS A 63 9.44 0.92 13.98
N VAL A 64 9.25 1.90 13.12
CA VAL A 64 8.36 1.85 11.96
C VAL A 64 9.29 1.92 10.74
N GLU A 65 9.29 0.86 9.95
CA GLU A 65 9.96 0.86 8.65
C GLU A 65 8.94 1.30 7.62
N THR A 66 9.31 2.32 6.84
CA THR A 66 8.45 2.88 5.79
C THR A 66 9.15 2.86 4.45
N GLU A 67 8.49 2.24 3.48
CA GLU A 67 8.89 2.23 2.07
C GLU A 67 7.83 3.03 1.30
N GLY A 68 8.24 3.89 0.37
CA GLY A 68 7.33 4.72 -0.40
C GLY A 68 7.69 4.71 -1.88
N HIS A 69 6.70 4.45 -2.72
CA HIS A 69 6.84 4.43 -4.18
C HIS A 69 5.94 5.51 -4.77
N PRO A 70 6.51 6.60 -5.35
CA PRO A 70 5.74 7.58 -6.11
C PRO A 70 4.90 6.89 -7.20
N LEU A 71 3.65 7.30 -7.37
CA LEU A 71 2.78 6.70 -8.40
C LEU A 71 3.33 6.97 -9.82
N ASP A 72 3.96 8.12 -10.02
CA ASP A 72 4.64 8.49 -11.28
C ASP A 72 5.79 7.55 -11.66
N ASP A 73 6.41 6.89 -10.66
CA ASP A 73 7.54 5.98 -10.87
C ASP A 73 7.09 4.52 -11.02
N LEU A 74 5.80 4.21 -10.87
CA LEU A 74 5.30 2.84 -11.02
C LEU A 74 5.08 2.52 -12.49
N ALA A 75 5.82 1.55 -13.00
CA ALA A 75 5.74 1.12 -14.40
C ALA A 75 4.66 0.05 -14.64
N ASP A 76 4.44 -0.83 -13.67
CA ASP A 76 3.42 -1.89 -13.72
C ASP A 76 2.85 -2.15 -12.33
N VAL A 77 1.56 -2.48 -12.31
CA VAL A 77 0.83 -2.96 -11.15
C VAL A 77 0.06 -4.18 -11.63
N SER A 78 0.20 -5.30 -10.94
CA SER A 78 -0.49 -6.52 -11.34
C SER A 78 -0.81 -7.43 -10.17
N LEU A 79 -1.96 -8.10 -10.24
CA LEU A 79 -2.36 -9.11 -9.27
C LEU A 79 -1.97 -10.51 -9.77
N ILE A 80 -1.13 -11.19 -9.00
CA ILE A 80 -0.77 -12.59 -9.25
C ILE A 80 -1.71 -13.47 -8.44
N GLU A 81 -2.62 -14.13 -9.16
CA GLU A 81 -3.64 -15.03 -8.59
C GLU A 81 -3.03 -16.31 -7.97
N GLY A 82 -3.73 -16.84 -6.96
CA GLY A 82 -3.36 -18.08 -6.29
C GLY A 82 -4.10 -18.26 -4.97
N GLY A 83 -3.80 -19.33 -4.22
CA GLY A 83 -4.40 -19.54 -2.90
C GLY A 83 -4.11 -18.42 -1.89
N ARG A 84 -3.05 -17.64 -2.15
CA ARG A 84 -2.78 -16.36 -1.52
C ARG A 84 -2.29 -15.36 -2.59
N PRO A 85 -3.15 -14.45 -3.07
CA PRO A 85 -2.79 -13.52 -4.12
C PRO A 85 -1.63 -12.60 -3.71
N LEU A 86 -0.84 -12.20 -4.69
CA LEU A 86 0.28 -11.27 -4.51
C LEU A 86 0.03 -10.03 -5.38
N LEU A 87 -0.03 -8.86 -4.75
CA LEU A 87 0.07 -7.59 -5.46
C LEU A 87 1.53 -7.38 -5.84
N ARG A 88 1.84 -7.32 -7.13
CA ARG A 88 3.16 -6.96 -7.65
C ARG A 88 3.15 -5.51 -8.12
N VAL A 89 4.22 -4.81 -7.79
CA VAL A 89 4.45 -3.43 -8.21
C VAL A 89 5.86 -3.36 -8.79
N THR A 90 6.00 -2.82 -10.00
CA THR A 90 7.29 -2.64 -10.68
C THR A 90 7.65 -1.16 -10.68
N SER A 91 8.87 -0.87 -10.23
CA SER A 91 9.45 0.47 -10.16
C SER A 91 10.90 0.45 -10.67
N PRO A 92 11.54 1.59 -10.94
CA PRO A 92 12.96 1.66 -11.31
C PRO A 92 13.90 0.99 -10.31
N ASP A 93 13.53 0.96 -9.03
CA ASP A 93 14.29 0.32 -7.94
C ASP A 93 14.07 -1.20 -7.86
N GLY A 94 13.24 -1.75 -8.76
CA GLY A 94 12.93 -3.16 -8.91
C GLY A 94 11.50 -3.52 -8.52
N ASP A 95 11.22 -4.82 -8.62
CA ASP A 95 9.91 -5.38 -8.31
C ASP A 95 9.73 -5.57 -6.81
N ARG A 96 8.50 -5.30 -6.36
CA ARG A 96 8.01 -5.60 -5.02
C ARG A 96 6.77 -6.46 -5.12
N SER A 97 6.58 -7.35 -4.16
CA SER A 97 5.39 -8.19 -4.09
C SER A 97 4.85 -8.25 -2.67
N TYR A 98 3.55 -8.07 -2.54
CA TYR A 98 2.86 -7.96 -1.27
C TYR A 98 1.75 -9.01 -1.20
N PRO A 99 1.86 -9.99 -0.28
CA PRO A 99 0.78 -10.92 -0.02
C PRO A 99 -0.45 -10.19 0.52
N ILE A 100 -1.54 -10.27 -0.23
CA ILE A 100 -2.81 -9.60 0.05
C ILE A 100 -3.91 -10.65 0.25
N GLU A 101 -4.90 -10.33 1.09
CA GLU A 101 -6.02 -11.25 1.30
C GLU A 101 -6.92 -11.26 0.04
N PRO A 102 -7.40 -12.43 -0.42
CA PRO A 102 -8.15 -12.54 -1.67
C PRO A 102 -9.33 -11.57 -1.79
N ASP A 103 -10.07 -11.40 -0.68
CA ASP A 103 -11.28 -10.58 -0.64
C ASP A 103 -11.00 -9.07 -0.86
N ASP A 104 -9.78 -8.61 -0.55
CA ASP A 104 -9.39 -7.20 -0.68
C ASP A 104 -8.52 -6.95 -1.93
N ALA A 105 -8.03 -8.03 -2.58
CA ALA A 105 -6.98 -7.97 -3.58
C ALA A 105 -7.39 -7.22 -4.84
N ALA A 106 -8.56 -7.55 -5.39
CA ALA A 106 -9.06 -6.93 -6.62
C ALA A 106 -9.28 -5.43 -6.42
N GLU A 107 -10.02 -5.04 -5.38
CA GLU A 107 -10.36 -3.63 -5.15
C GLU A 107 -9.13 -2.75 -4.92
N PHE A 108 -8.18 -3.22 -4.11
CA PHE A 108 -6.97 -2.45 -3.84
C PHE A 108 -6.08 -2.32 -5.08
N THR A 109 -5.94 -3.40 -5.85
CA THR A 109 -5.15 -3.39 -7.10
C THR A 109 -5.77 -2.45 -8.13
N ASP A 110 -7.09 -2.53 -8.34
CA ASP A 110 -7.81 -1.65 -9.26
C ASP A 110 -7.67 -0.17 -8.87
N ALA A 111 -7.71 0.14 -7.56
CA ALA A 111 -7.52 1.51 -7.08
C ALA A 111 -6.10 2.02 -7.36
N LEU A 112 -5.09 1.19 -7.15
CA LEU A 112 -3.70 1.52 -7.43
C LEU A 112 -3.45 1.69 -8.94
N GLU A 113 -3.95 0.79 -9.79
CA GLU A 113 -3.84 0.91 -11.25
C GLU A 113 -4.46 2.21 -11.77
N ARG A 114 -5.65 2.59 -11.26
CA ARG A 114 -6.28 3.86 -11.62
C ARG A 114 -5.43 5.06 -11.20
N GLY A 115 -4.83 5.00 -10.02
CA GLY A 115 -3.91 6.04 -9.53
C GLY A 115 -2.70 6.20 -10.44
N VAL A 116 -2.02 5.10 -10.77
CA VAL A 116 -0.87 5.08 -11.68
C VAL A 116 -1.24 5.59 -13.07
N THR A 117 -2.36 5.13 -13.64
CA THR A 117 -2.83 5.55 -14.97
C THR A 117 -3.09 7.06 -15.02
N TRP A 118 -3.76 7.62 -14.01
CA TRP A 118 -4.06 9.05 -13.95
C TRP A 118 -2.80 9.93 -13.91
N HIS A 119 -1.77 9.46 -13.22
CA HIS A 119 -0.47 10.14 -13.11
C HIS A 119 0.32 10.07 -14.42
N ALA A 120 0.29 8.93 -15.11
CA ALA A 120 0.89 8.76 -16.43
C ALA A 120 0.26 9.66 -17.51
N GLU A 121 -1.04 9.96 -17.42
CA GLU A 121 -1.75 10.87 -18.36
C GLU A 121 -1.46 12.36 -18.13
N LYS A 122 -0.93 12.72 -16.95
CA LYS A 122 -0.71 14.11 -16.53
C LYS A 122 0.74 14.59 -16.62
N SER A 123 1.67 13.67 -16.84
CA SER A 123 3.11 13.92 -16.97
C SER A 123 3.52 14.16 -18.42
#